data_AF-A0A9E2Y3C9-F1
#
_entry.id   AF-A0A9E2Y3C9-F1
#
_cell.length_a   1.000
_cell.length_b   1.000
_cell.length_c   1.000
_cell.angle_alpha   90.00
_cell.angle_beta   90.00
_cell.angle_gamma   90.00
#
_symmetry.space_group_name_H-M   'P 1'
#
loop_
_entity.id
_entity.type
_entity.pdbx_description
1 polymer ?
#
loop_
_entity_poly.entity_id
_entity_poly.type
_entity_poly.pdbx_seq_one_letter_code
_entity_poly.pdbx_strand_id
1 'polypeptide(L)'
;MIDGSGGEPIVTDVRVDATGRVAEIAAGLTPAEGEEVVDGDGKVLCPGFIDMHSHSDLYTLVRPTGGGSGRRGAPLGDGPKLLQGCTAQVFGQDGISAAPVAEADVGDYAAYIAGLDGFLPPARWTWRSFARYLEALRAGSTTRVAGLVGHSTVRRLVMGMEARPPTADELGQMQAAVAEAMDGGALGLSTGLVYVPAAYAETEEVAALCEVVAAKGGRFFVHVRSESDRVVEATEEVIGVAARTGVHLHYSHIKAAGRANWPLGERLVEMVDAAIADGVTITSDVHPYTAGSTTATVLLPPWMLEGGREAALARLADPAARARARHQLLNDTTSWDNWWAFSDGWDGLRIAGGA
;
A
#
# COMPACT_ATOMS: atom_id res chain seq x y z
N MET A 1 29.65 8.61 -6.94
CA MET A 1 28.26 9.07 -6.76
C MET A 1 27.42 8.59 -7.93
N ILE A 2 26.24 8.06 -7.65
CA ILE A 2 25.15 7.82 -8.60
C ILE A 2 24.03 8.76 -8.17
N ASP A 3 23.70 9.77 -8.98
CA ASP A 3 22.78 10.85 -8.57
C ASP A 3 21.29 10.53 -8.80
N GLY A 4 20.99 9.39 -9.40
CA GLY A 4 19.63 8.94 -9.71
C GLY A 4 19.06 9.49 -11.03
N SER A 5 19.82 10.26 -11.81
CA SER A 5 19.40 10.79 -13.12
C SER A 5 19.48 9.76 -14.26
N GLY A 6 20.10 8.60 -14.01
CA GLY A 6 20.40 7.59 -15.03
C GLY A 6 21.72 7.80 -15.78
N GLY A 7 22.48 8.85 -15.44
CA GLY A 7 23.82 9.09 -15.99
C GLY A 7 24.90 8.17 -15.42
N GLU A 8 26.10 8.26 -16.02
CA GLU A 8 27.29 7.52 -15.57
C GLU A 8 27.73 7.96 -14.16
N PRO A 9 28.22 7.03 -13.31
CA PRO A 9 28.73 7.38 -11.98
C PRO A 9 29.95 8.30 -12.04
N ILE A 10 30.04 9.25 -11.10
CA ILE A 10 31.19 10.18 -10.99
C ILE A 10 31.92 10.05 -9.66
N VAL A 11 33.25 10.20 -9.64
CA VAL A 11 34.05 10.31 -8.41
C VAL A 11 34.02 11.77 -7.95
N THR A 12 33.40 12.03 -6.80
CA THR A 12 33.19 13.37 -6.28
C THR A 12 32.89 13.31 -4.78
N ASP A 13 33.03 14.46 -4.12
CA ASP A 13 32.57 14.67 -2.76
C ASP A 13 31.23 15.42 -2.79
N VAL A 14 30.46 15.30 -1.70
CA VAL A 14 29.20 16.00 -1.49
C VAL A 14 29.20 16.62 -0.10
N ARG A 15 29.03 17.94 -0.04
CA ARG A 15 28.86 18.69 1.20
C ARG A 15 27.38 18.86 1.50
N VAL A 16 26.99 18.55 2.72
CA VAL A 16 25.63 18.75 3.24
C VAL A 16 25.68 19.87 4.27
N ASP A 17 24.76 20.83 4.17
CA ASP A 17 24.67 21.95 5.12
C ASP A 17 24.00 21.54 6.45
N ALA A 18 24.01 22.46 7.41
CA ALA A 18 23.38 22.26 8.72
C ALA A 18 21.85 22.04 8.66
N THR A 19 21.20 22.32 7.52
CA THR A 19 19.76 22.04 7.30
C THR A 19 19.52 20.65 6.70
N GLY A 20 20.58 19.91 6.36
CA GLY A 20 20.50 18.60 5.73
C GLY A 20 20.31 18.66 4.21
N ARG A 21 20.61 19.79 3.56
CA ARG A 21 20.55 19.94 2.10
C ARG A 21 21.94 19.81 1.48
N VAL A 22 21.98 19.30 0.25
CA VAL A 22 23.21 19.30 -0.54
C VAL A 22 23.58 20.75 -0.87
N ALA A 23 24.72 21.19 -0.36
CA ALA A 23 25.23 22.54 -0.54
C ALA A 23 26.22 22.63 -1.72
N GLU A 24 27.02 21.58 -1.91
CA GLU A 24 28.08 21.56 -2.91
C GLU A 24 28.38 20.12 -3.35
N ILE A 25 28.65 19.95 -4.66
CA ILE A 25 29.13 18.71 -5.25
C ILE A 25 30.36 19.06 -6.06
N ALA A 26 31.53 18.63 -5.61
CA ALA A 26 32.80 18.81 -6.32
C ALA A 26 33.80 17.76 -5.86
N ALA A 27 34.80 17.46 -6.69
CA ALA A 27 35.88 16.55 -6.31
C ALA A 27 36.97 17.29 -5.52
N GLY A 28 37.46 16.66 -4.46
CA GLY A 28 38.55 17.19 -3.64
C GLY A 28 38.10 18.32 -2.71
N LEU A 29 36.88 18.24 -2.15
CA LEU A 29 36.41 19.23 -1.20
C LEU A 29 37.28 19.21 0.07
N THR A 30 37.81 20.37 0.45
CA THR A 30 38.50 20.53 1.73
C THR A 30 37.46 20.71 2.84
N PRO A 31 37.45 19.86 3.89
CA PRO A 31 36.55 20.02 5.02
C PRO A 31 36.80 21.34 5.75
N ALA A 32 35.74 22.06 6.09
CA ALA A 32 35.83 23.21 6.98
C ALA A 32 36.05 22.76 8.45
N GLU A 33 36.54 23.67 9.28
CA GLU A 33 36.77 23.36 10.69
C GLU A 33 35.46 22.93 11.39
N GLY A 34 35.47 21.75 12.00
CA GLY A 34 34.32 21.18 12.70
C GLY A 34 33.32 20.43 11.81
N GLU A 35 33.55 20.31 10.50
CA GLU A 35 32.73 19.43 9.64
C GLU A 35 32.98 17.96 9.99
N GLU A 36 31.90 17.18 10.08
CA GLU A 36 31.99 15.72 10.13
C GLU A 36 32.33 15.20 8.72
N VAL A 37 33.39 14.39 8.64
CA VAL A 37 33.84 13.79 7.39
C VAL A 37 33.53 12.30 7.43
N VAL A 38 32.74 11.85 6.45
CA VAL A 38 32.47 10.43 6.23
C VAL A 38 33.30 9.96 5.05
N ASP A 39 34.22 9.02 5.30
CA ASP A 39 35.04 8.42 4.25
C ASP A 39 34.19 7.52 3.35
N GLY A 40 34.09 7.93 2.08
CA GLY A 40 33.34 7.26 1.03
C GLY A 40 34.19 6.36 0.13
N ASP A 41 35.48 6.18 0.41
CA ASP A 41 36.36 5.40 -0.47
C ASP A 41 35.85 3.96 -0.65
N GLY A 42 35.88 3.49 -1.91
CA GLY A 42 35.32 2.20 -2.30
C GLY A 42 33.80 2.03 -2.12
N LYS A 43 33.05 3.11 -1.83
CA LYS A 43 31.59 3.08 -1.63
C LYS A 43 30.85 3.88 -2.71
N VAL A 44 29.53 3.64 -2.78
CA VAL A 44 28.62 4.41 -3.62
C VAL A 44 27.84 5.40 -2.76
N LEU A 45 27.94 6.68 -3.09
CA LEU A 45 27.01 7.70 -2.64
C LEU A 45 25.85 7.82 -3.63
N CYS A 46 24.62 7.76 -3.13
CA CYS A 46 23.41 7.93 -3.94
C CYS A 46 22.30 8.63 -3.13
N PRO A 47 21.24 9.14 -3.78
CA PRO A 47 20.02 9.53 -3.08
C PRO A 47 19.50 8.37 -2.25
N GLY A 48 19.01 8.67 -1.05
CA GLY A 48 18.36 7.65 -0.22
C GLY A 48 17.15 7.05 -0.92
N PHE A 49 16.93 5.75 -0.78
CA PHE A 49 15.87 5.06 -1.50
C PHE A 49 14.49 5.53 -1.03
N ILE A 50 13.53 5.51 -1.95
CA ILE A 50 12.11 5.79 -1.69
C ILE A 50 11.38 4.47 -1.77
N ASP A 51 10.85 4.01 -0.63
CA ASP A 51 10.01 2.84 -0.59
C ASP A 51 8.58 3.24 -1.00
N MET A 52 8.19 2.86 -2.22
CA MET A 52 6.91 3.23 -2.83
C MET A 52 5.73 2.42 -2.28
N HIS A 53 5.95 1.32 -1.56
CA HIS A 53 4.89 0.41 -1.13
C HIS A 53 5.16 -0.16 0.27
N SER A 54 4.78 0.60 1.31
CA SER A 54 5.02 0.22 2.71
C SER A 54 3.71 0.06 3.49
N HIS A 55 3.65 -1.02 4.27
CA HIS A 55 2.60 -1.32 5.27
C HIS A 55 3.24 -1.31 6.67
N SER A 56 3.68 -0.16 7.15
CA SER A 56 4.28 -0.06 8.49
C SER A 56 3.85 1.20 9.23
N ASP A 57 2.74 1.79 8.79
CA ASP A 57 2.27 3.10 9.16
C ASP A 57 2.06 3.21 10.68
N LEU A 58 1.34 2.25 11.27
CA LEU A 58 1.11 2.20 12.71
C LEU A 58 2.37 1.79 13.47
N TYR A 59 3.15 0.86 12.95
CA TYR A 59 4.38 0.40 13.60
C TYR A 59 5.48 1.47 13.61
N THR A 60 5.42 2.43 12.68
CA THR A 60 6.25 3.64 12.63
C THR A 60 5.97 4.59 13.80
N LEU A 61 4.83 4.45 14.48
CA LEU A 61 4.49 5.21 15.68
C LEU A 61 4.90 4.51 16.99
N VAL A 62 5.51 3.33 16.88
CA VAL A 62 5.97 2.53 18.02
C VAL A 62 7.49 2.59 18.12
N ARG A 63 8.00 2.86 19.33
CA ARG A 63 9.44 2.89 19.63
C ARG A 63 9.83 1.64 20.45
N PRO A 64 11.04 1.08 20.25
CA PRO A 64 11.54 0.00 21.09
C PRO A 64 11.62 0.45 22.56
N THR A 65 11.02 -0.33 23.46
CA THR A 65 11.16 -0.15 24.92
C THR A 65 12.29 -1.05 25.43
N GLY A 66 13.56 -0.66 25.25
CA GLY A 66 14.66 -1.54 25.71
C GLY A 66 16.11 -1.23 25.33
N GLY A 67 16.43 -0.08 24.74
CA GLY A 67 17.83 0.27 24.43
C GLY A 67 18.54 0.92 25.62
N GLY A 68 19.37 0.18 26.36
CA GLY A 68 20.17 0.67 27.50
C GLY A 68 21.21 1.77 27.20
N SER A 69 21.25 2.32 25.98
CA SER A 69 22.22 3.32 25.54
C SER A 69 21.73 4.77 25.60
N GLY A 70 20.51 5.04 26.10
CA GLY A 70 19.96 6.40 26.21
C GLY A 70 19.63 7.09 24.87
N ARG A 71 20.04 6.52 23.73
CA ARG A 71 19.58 6.92 22.40
C ARG A 71 18.21 6.28 22.13
N ARG A 72 17.20 7.11 21.88
CA ARG A 72 15.90 6.63 21.36
C ARG A 72 16.16 5.98 20.00
N GLY A 73 15.94 4.67 19.89
CA GLY A 73 16.07 3.96 18.61
C GLY A 73 15.08 4.48 17.56
N ALA A 74 15.37 4.20 16.29
CA ALA A 74 14.40 4.38 15.20
C ALA A 74 13.06 3.68 15.57
N PRO A 75 11.90 4.18 15.12
CA PRO A 75 10.66 3.48 15.34
C PRO A 75 10.71 2.12 14.66
N LEU A 76 9.91 1.18 15.19
CA LEU A 76 9.96 -0.22 14.78
C LEU A 76 9.64 -0.37 13.29
N GLY A 77 8.73 0.46 12.76
CA GLY A 77 8.40 0.50 11.32
C GLY A 77 9.52 1.03 10.41
N ASP A 78 10.35 1.97 10.86
CA ASP A 78 11.43 2.51 10.01
C ASP A 78 12.74 1.73 10.12
N GLY A 79 12.98 1.04 11.24
CA GLY A 79 14.25 0.36 11.50
C GLY A 79 14.72 -0.54 10.35
N PRO A 80 13.88 -1.49 9.87
CA PRO A 80 14.20 -2.32 8.72
C PRO A 80 14.46 -1.51 7.45
N LYS A 81 13.72 -0.43 7.23
CA LYS A 81 13.79 0.43 6.04
C LYS A 81 15.11 1.21 5.99
N LEU A 82 15.51 1.79 7.13
CA LEU A 82 16.79 2.51 7.25
C LEU A 82 17.99 1.57 7.04
N LEU A 83 17.92 0.32 7.52
CA LEU A 83 18.96 -0.68 7.28
C LEU A 83 19.12 -1.04 5.80
N GLN A 84 18.07 -0.86 4.99
CA GLN A 84 18.09 -1.05 3.54
C GLN A 84 18.51 0.22 2.78
N GLY A 85 18.71 1.36 3.46
CA GLY A 85 19.02 2.64 2.82
C GLY A 85 17.81 3.47 2.42
N CYS A 86 16.58 3.06 2.79
CA CYS A 86 15.38 3.85 2.53
C CYS A 86 15.33 5.08 3.43
N THR A 87 15.05 6.23 2.84
CA THR A 87 14.92 7.52 3.54
C THR A 87 13.54 8.13 3.41
N ALA A 88 12.69 7.57 2.55
CA ALA A 88 11.29 7.93 2.39
C ALA A 88 10.40 6.70 2.22
N GLN A 89 9.14 6.81 2.62
CA GLN A 89 8.14 5.75 2.51
C GLN A 89 6.79 6.32 2.06
N VAL A 90 6.07 5.55 1.24
CA VAL A 90 4.68 5.82 0.86
C VAL A 90 3.76 4.79 1.54
N PHE A 91 2.88 5.33 2.35
CA PHE A 91 1.96 4.63 3.25
C PHE A 91 0.52 4.64 2.74
N GLY A 92 -0.36 3.86 3.36
CA GLY A 92 -1.78 3.78 2.98
C GLY A 92 -2.04 2.92 1.73
N GLN A 93 -1.30 1.83 1.55
CA GLN A 93 -1.33 0.98 0.35
C GLN A 93 -2.51 0.01 0.32
N ASP A 94 -2.77 -0.61 -0.85
CA ASP A 94 -3.74 -1.70 -1.03
C ASP A 94 -5.16 -1.37 -0.53
N GLY A 95 -5.56 -0.10 -0.58
CA GLY A 95 -6.86 0.38 -0.13
C GLY A 95 -7.00 0.56 1.37
N ILE A 96 -5.93 0.40 2.15
CA ILE A 96 -5.93 0.45 3.61
C ILE A 96 -5.08 1.62 4.09
N SER A 97 -5.69 2.54 4.83
CA SER A 97 -5.00 3.61 5.56
C SER A 97 -5.56 3.73 6.98
N ALA A 98 -4.79 4.27 7.93
CA ALA A 98 -5.23 4.46 9.33
C ALA A 98 -6.14 5.69 9.54
N ALA A 99 -6.56 6.34 8.45
CA ALA A 99 -7.51 7.46 8.42
C ALA A 99 -8.09 7.64 7.00
N PRO A 100 -9.29 8.21 6.84
CA PRO A 100 -10.19 8.66 7.89
C PRO A 100 -10.85 7.50 8.65
N VAL A 101 -11.21 7.71 9.92
CA VAL A 101 -11.87 6.68 10.73
C VAL A 101 -12.81 7.34 11.74
N ALA A 102 -14.01 6.77 11.93
CA ALA A 102 -14.96 7.23 12.93
C ALA A 102 -14.54 6.81 14.35
N GLU A 103 -14.88 7.61 15.36
CA GLU A 103 -14.55 7.33 16.77
C GLU A 103 -15.02 5.94 17.22
N ALA A 104 -16.24 5.57 16.85
CA ALA A 104 -16.85 4.29 17.21
C ALA A 104 -16.12 3.09 16.59
N ASP A 105 -15.40 3.30 15.48
CA ASP A 105 -14.86 2.22 14.66
C ASP A 105 -13.38 1.94 14.90
N VAL A 106 -12.67 2.81 15.63
CA VAL A 106 -11.20 2.70 15.82
C VAL A 106 -10.81 1.34 16.39
N GLY A 107 -11.56 0.82 17.36
CA GLY A 107 -11.24 -0.46 18.00
C GLY A 107 -11.28 -1.64 17.02
N ASP A 108 -12.37 -1.79 16.27
CA ASP A 108 -12.52 -2.85 15.28
C ASP A 108 -11.55 -2.65 14.10
N TYR A 109 -11.38 -1.41 13.65
CA TYR A 109 -10.48 -1.11 12.53
C TYR A 109 -9.01 -1.37 12.86
N ALA A 110 -8.60 -1.06 14.10
CA ALA A 110 -7.27 -1.38 14.59
C ALA A 110 -6.98 -2.87 14.54
N ALA A 111 -7.96 -3.70 14.90
CA ALA A 111 -7.82 -5.14 14.81
C ALA A 111 -7.74 -5.62 13.34
N TYR A 112 -8.48 -4.98 12.44
CA TYR A 112 -8.50 -5.31 11.03
C TYR A 112 -7.15 -5.05 10.33
N ILE A 113 -6.51 -3.90 10.56
CA ILE A 113 -5.27 -3.53 9.85
C ILE A 113 -3.98 -4.00 10.54
N ALA A 114 -4.05 -4.45 11.80
CA ALA A 114 -2.87 -4.77 12.60
C ALA A 114 -1.94 -5.83 12.00
N GLY A 115 -2.47 -6.76 11.20
CA GLY A 115 -1.69 -7.82 10.57
C GLY A 115 -0.76 -7.32 9.46
N LEU A 116 -1.05 -6.17 8.87
CA LEU A 116 -0.23 -5.54 7.83
C LEU A 116 0.52 -4.32 8.41
N ASP A 117 -0.21 -3.31 8.88
CA ASP A 117 0.38 -2.00 9.24
C ASP A 117 1.02 -1.98 10.64
N GLY A 118 0.84 -3.06 11.40
CA GLY A 118 1.25 -3.22 12.79
C GLY A 118 0.20 -2.74 13.78
N PHE A 119 0.41 -3.07 15.06
CA PHE A 119 -0.55 -2.77 16.12
C PHE A 119 -0.19 -1.47 16.87
N LEU A 120 -1.13 -0.52 16.89
CA LEU A 120 -1.12 0.62 17.80
C LEU A 120 -2.36 0.54 18.71
N PRO A 121 -2.21 0.62 20.05
CA PRO A 121 -3.36 0.61 20.95
C PRO A 121 -4.36 1.72 20.58
N PRO A 122 -5.68 1.46 20.56
CA PRO A 122 -6.69 2.46 20.18
C PRO A 122 -6.59 3.78 20.95
N ALA A 123 -6.21 3.74 22.23
CA ALA A 123 -6.00 4.92 23.06
C ALA A 123 -4.87 5.85 22.56
N ARG A 124 -3.95 5.36 21.73
CA ARG A 124 -2.88 6.13 21.09
C ARG A 124 -3.23 6.60 19.67
N TRP A 125 -4.37 6.18 19.15
CA TRP A 125 -4.86 6.55 17.82
C TRP A 125 -5.63 7.88 17.93
N THR A 126 -4.89 8.98 17.99
CA THR A 126 -5.40 10.32 18.36
C THR A 126 -5.98 11.13 17.20
N TRP A 127 -6.12 10.53 16.02
CA TRP A 127 -6.58 11.22 14.80
C TRP A 127 -7.83 10.58 14.21
N ARG A 128 -8.63 11.39 13.52
CA ARG A 128 -9.82 10.94 12.77
C ARG A 128 -9.77 11.36 11.31
N SER A 129 -9.23 12.53 11.02
CA SER A 129 -8.99 13.01 9.64
C SER A 129 -7.62 12.60 9.12
N PHE A 130 -7.50 12.57 7.79
CA PHE A 130 -6.24 12.25 7.12
C PHE A 130 -5.12 13.24 7.41
N ALA A 131 -5.44 14.54 7.53
CA ALA A 131 -4.45 15.56 7.88
C ALA A 131 -3.78 15.29 9.23
N ARG A 132 -4.58 14.97 10.26
CA ARG A 132 -4.07 14.66 11.61
C ARG A 132 -3.30 13.34 11.65
N TYR A 133 -3.71 12.38 10.84
CA TYR A 133 -2.97 11.15 10.64
C TYR A 133 -1.57 11.41 10.05
N LEU A 134 -1.50 12.19 8.97
CA LEU A 134 -0.24 12.51 8.31
C LEU A 134 0.68 13.35 9.21
N GLU A 135 0.13 14.26 10.00
CA GLU A 135 0.87 14.96 11.06
C GLU A 135 1.46 13.99 12.10
N ALA A 136 0.68 13.01 12.58
CA ALA A 136 1.14 12.00 13.52
C ALA A 136 2.26 11.14 12.93
N LEU A 137 2.14 10.70 11.68
CA LEU A 137 3.20 9.97 10.97
C LEU A 137 4.48 10.80 10.83
N ARG A 138 4.37 12.06 10.40
CA ARG A 138 5.53 12.96 10.23
C ARG A 138 6.23 13.27 11.55
N ALA A 139 5.48 13.38 12.64
CA ALA A 139 6.05 13.55 13.98
C ALA A 139 6.66 12.25 14.53
N GLY A 140 6.16 11.09 14.09
CA GLY A 140 6.54 9.78 14.58
C GLY A 140 7.68 9.12 13.83
N SER A 141 7.79 9.32 12.51
CA SER A 141 8.80 8.69 11.65
C SER A 141 10.14 9.43 11.68
N THR A 142 11.19 8.67 11.43
CA THR A 142 12.55 9.14 11.10
C THR A 142 12.80 9.19 9.60
N THR A 143 11.93 8.58 8.80
CA THR A 143 11.92 8.71 7.33
C THR A 143 11.00 9.84 6.88
N ARG A 144 11.16 10.31 5.65
CA ARG A 144 10.14 11.15 5.01
C ARG A 144 8.91 10.30 4.69
N VAL A 145 7.72 10.84 4.93
CA VAL A 145 6.48 10.08 4.76
C VAL A 145 5.52 10.82 3.82
N ALA A 146 4.95 10.05 2.89
CA ALA A 146 3.75 10.40 2.15
C ALA A 146 2.68 9.33 2.45
N GLY A 147 1.41 9.69 2.31
CA GLY A 147 0.31 8.77 2.57
C GLY A 147 -0.75 8.84 1.48
N LEU A 148 -1.38 7.71 1.23
CA LEU A 148 -2.54 7.56 0.37
C LEU A 148 -3.76 7.34 1.26
N VAL A 149 -4.92 7.87 0.84
CA VAL A 149 -6.19 7.48 1.46
C VAL A 149 -6.62 6.13 0.89
N GLY A 150 -7.00 5.20 1.75
CA GLY A 150 -7.43 3.87 1.35
C GLY A 150 -8.89 3.83 0.93
N HIS A 151 -9.19 3.22 -0.22
CA HIS A 151 -10.56 2.97 -0.67
C HIS A 151 -11.37 2.11 0.31
N SER A 152 -10.80 0.99 0.80
CA SER A 152 -11.46 0.15 1.81
C SER A 152 -11.71 0.92 3.10
N THR A 153 -10.81 1.85 3.47
CA THR A 153 -10.98 2.75 4.62
C THR A 153 -12.18 3.68 4.43
N VAL A 154 -12.28 4.33 3.28
CA VAL A 154 -13.37 5.25 2.93
C VAL A 154 -14.70 4.49 2.83
N ARG A 155 -14.71 3.33 2.18
CA ARG A 155 -15.91 2.51 2.05
C ARG A 155 -16.39 2.03 3.42
N ARG A 156 -15.48 1.62 4.30
CA ARG A 156 -15.83 1.23 5.67
C ARG A 156 -16.37 2.40 6.49
N LEU A 157 -15.83 3.60 6.31
CA LEU A 157 -16.32 4.80 6.98
C LEU A 157 -17.78 5.12 6.62
N VAL A 158 -18.17 4.92 5.36
CA VAL A 158 -19.50 5.32 4.85
C VAL A 158 -20.51 4.17 4.91
N MET A 159 -20.08 2.96 4.55
CA MET A 159 -20.94 1.79 4.31
C MET A 159 -20.63 0.60 5.21
N GLY A 160 -19.62 0.70 6.08
CA GLY A 160 -19.13 -0.44 6.84
C GLY A 160 -18.63 -1.59 5.94
N MET A 161 -19.06 -2.80 6.24
CA MET A 161 -18.62 -4.03 5.56
C MET A 161 -19.71 -4.63 4.65
N GLU A 162 -20.60 -3.80 4.14
CA GLU A 162 -21.74 -4.23 3.32
C GLU A 162 -21.32 -4.70 1.92
N ALA A 163 -21.84 -5.84 1.48
CA ALA A 163 -21.53 -6.45 0.19
C ALA A 163 -22.50 -5.98 -0.91
N ARG A 164 -22.46 -4.69 -1.22
CA ARG A 164 -23.29 -4.07 -2.27
C ARG A 164 -22.65 -2.81 -2.86
N PRO A 165 -23.07 -2.38 -4.07
CA PRO A 165 -22.74 -1.05 -4.57
C PRO A 165 -23.24 0.07 -3.64
N PRO A 166 -22.55 1.21 -3.58
CA PRO A 166 -23.03 2.40 -2.89
C PRO A 166 -24.29 2.92 -3.56
N THR A 167 -25.20 3.47 -2.75
CA THR A 167 -26.23 4.39 -3.24
C THR A 167 -25.57 5.69 -3.72
N ALA A 168 -26.31 6.51 -4.47
CA ALA A 168 -25.78 7.79 -4.95
C ALA A 168 -25.34 8.73 -3.79
N ASP A 169 -26.06 8.71 -2.66
CA ASP A 169 -25.71 9.51 -1.48
C ASP A 169 -24.41 8.99 -0.83
N GLU A 170 -24.29 7.68 -0.64
CA GLU A 170 -23.07 7.07 -0.10
C GLU A 170 -21.86 7.31 -1.03
N LEU A 171 -22.03 7.20 -2.35
CA LEU A 171 -20.96 7.52 -3.31
C LEU A 171 -20.52 8.98 -3.18
N GLY A 172 -21.46 9.91 -3.04
CA GLY A 172 -21.17 11.32 -2.78
C GLY A 172 -20.41 11.53 -1.47
N GLN A 173 -20.77 10.82 -0.40
CA GLN A 173 -20.04 10.86 0.88
C GLN A 173 -18.62 10.29 0.76
N MET A 174 -18.43 9.20 0.01
CA MET A 174 -17.10 8.64 -0.25
C MET A 174 -16.23 9.60 -1.07
N GLN A 175 -16.78 10.21 -2.12
CA GLN A 175 -16.09 11.25 -2.90
C GLN A 175 -15.69 12.44 -2.03
N ALA A 176 -16.57 12.88 -1.12
CA ALA A 176 -16.26 13.95 -0.17
C ALA A 176 -15.15 13.57 0.81
N ALA A 177 -15.15 12.34 1.33
CA ALA A 177 -14.10 11.85 2.24
C ALA A 177 -12.73 11.76 1.54
N VAL A 178 -12.69 11.29 0.27
CA VAL A 178 -11.47 11.30 -0.55
C VAL A 178 -11.01 12.74 -0.80
N ALA A 179 -11.94 13.64 -1.14
CA ALA A 179 -11.61 15.05 -1.37
C ALA A 179 -11.00 15.71 -0.12
N GLU A 180 -11.58 15.49 1.06
CA GLU A 180 -11.05 15.98 2.34
C GLU A 180 -9.66 15.39 2.63
N ALA A 181 -9.45 14.10 2.37
CA ALA A 181 -8.16 13.48 2.59
C ALA A 181 -7.06 14.06 1.68
N MET A 182 -7.38 14.30 0.41
CA MET A 182 -6.49 14.99 -0.54
C MET A 182 -6.19 16.43 -0.11
N ASP A 183 -7.19 17.19 0.36
CA ASP A 183 -6.99 18.53 0.93
C ASP A 183 -6.16 18.50 2.22
N GLY A 184 -6.23 17.38 2.95
CA GLY A 184 -5.40 17.07 4.11
C GLY A 184 -3.97 16.63 3.77
N GLY A 185 -3.59 16.58 2.50
CA GLY A 185 -2.25 16.26 2.04
C GLY A 185 -2.01 14.79 1.65
N ALA A 186 -3.07 14.01 1.42
CA ALA A 186 -2.91 12.71 0.77
C ALA A 186 -2.27 12.88 -0.61
N LEU A 187 -1.32 11.99 -0.94
CA LEU A 187 -0.68 11.93 -2.26
C LEU A 187 -1.65 11.43 -3.35
N GLY A 188 -2.70 10.73 -2.93
CA GLY A 188 -3.57 9.98 -3.81
C GLY A 188 -4.51 9.03 -3.06
N LEU A 189 -5.20 8.20 -3.84
CA LEU A 189 -6.06 7.11 -3.39
C LEU A 189 -5.35 5.78 -3.66
N SER A 190 -5.48 4.81 -2.76
CA SER A 190 -5.14 3.42 -3.03
C SER A 190 -6.39 2.54 -3.07
N THR A 191 -6.35 1.45 -3.83
CA THR A 191 -7.35 0.37 -3.78
C THR A 191 -6.67 -0.98 -3.62
N GLY A 192 -7.39 -1.93 -3.04
CA GLY A 192 -7.03 -3.33 -3.00
C GLY A 192 -8.23 -4.17 -3.38
N LEU A 193 -8.52 -4.22 -4.67
CA LEU A 193 -9.78 -4.74 -5.22
C LEU A 193 -9.95 -6.25 -5.02
N VAL A 194 -8.88 -6.96 -4.64
CA VAL A 194 -8.93 -8.36 -4.21
C VAL A 194 -9.45 -8.53 -2.77
N TYR A 195 -9.37 -7.49 -1.94
CA TYR A 195 -9.66 -7.55 -0.50
C TYR A 195 -11.05 -7.01 -0.14
N VAL A 196 -11.69 -7.60 0.85
CA VAL A 196 -12.96 -7.08 1.40
C VAL A 196 -12.67 -5.88 2.31
N PRO A 197 -13.41 -4.75 2.20
CA PRO A 197 -14.64 -4.58 1.42
C PRO A 197 -14.47 -4.18 -0.05
N ALA A 198 -13.29 -3.75 -0.51
CA ALA A 198 -13.10 -3.31 -1.90
C ALA A 198 -13.47 -4.36 -2.97
N ALA A 199 -13.41 -5.65 -2.67
CA ALA A 199 -13.84 -6.73 -3.55
C ALA A 199 -15.31 -6.64 -3.99
N TYR A 200 -16.16 -5.93 -3.25
CA TYR A 200 -17.56 -5.69 -3.63
C TYR A 200 -17.76 -4.44 -4.49
N ALA A 201 -16.68 -3.70 -4.81
CA ALA A 201 -16.78 -2.44 -5.54
C ALA A 201 -16.82 -2.71 -7.04
N GLU A 202 -17.69 -2.01 -7.73
CA GLU A 202 -17.77 -2.00 -9.19
C GLU A 202 -16.77 -1.00 -9.78
N THR A 203 -16.38 -1.19 -11.03
CA THR A 203 -15.43 -0.30 -11.72
C THR A 203 -15.89 1.16 -11.73
N GLU A 204 -17.20 1.41 -11.82
CA GLU A 204 -17.76 2.77 -11.81
C GLU A 204 -17.60 3.48 -10.44
N GLU A 205 -17.64 2.74 -9.33
CA GLU A 205 -17.33 3.30 -8.01
C GLU A 205 -15.87 3.77 -7.97
N VAL A 206 -14.94 2.92 -8.45
CA VAL A 206 -13.51 3.24 -8.49
C VAL A 206 -13.24 4.44 -9.41
N ALA A 207 -13.86 4.47 -10.59
CA ALA A 207 -13.75 5.57 -11.53
C ALA A 207 -14.23 6.90 -10.92
N ALA A 208 -15.40 6.91 -10.26
CA ALA A 208 -15.96 8.11 -9.63
C ALA A 208 -15.06 8.68 -8.52
N LEU A 209 -14.33 7.84 -7.79
CA LEU A 209 -13.34 8.29 -6.80
C LEU A 209 -12.05 8.75 -7.48
N CYS A 210 -11.61 8.09 -8.55
CA CYS A 210 -10.44 8.50 -9.33
C CYS A 210 -10.63 9.87 -10.01
N GLU A 211 -11.85 10.22 -10.43
CA GLU A 211 -12.16 11.57 -10.94
C GLU A 211 -11.87 12.66 -9.90
N VAL A 212 -12.20 12.43 -8.63
CA VAL A 212 -11.87 13.35 -7.52
C VAL A 212 -10.36 13.48 -7.34
N VAL A 213 -9.65 12.35 -7.39
CA VAL A 213 -8.19 12.31 -7.26
C VAL A 213 -7.51 13.04 -8.41
N ALA A 214 -7.94 12.79 -9.65
CA ALA A 214 -7.43 13.46 -10.85
C ALA A 214 -7.67 14.97 -10.81
N ALA A 215 -8.87 15.41 -10.40
CA ALA A 215 -9.20 16.83 -10.27
C ALA A 215 -8.33 17.57 -9.23
N LYS A 216 -7.80 16.83 -8.23
CA LYS A 216 -6.85 17.36 -7.24
C LYS A 216 -5.39 17.10 -7.59
N GLY A 217 -5.13 16.56 -8.78
CA GLY A 217 -3.78 16.26 -9.27
C GLY A 217 -3.07 15.19 -8.45
N GLY A 218 -3.80 14.23 -7.88
CA GLY A 218 -3.29 13.09 -7.11
C GLY A 218 -2.91 11.88 -7.98
N ARG A 219 -2.58 10.76 -7.33
CA ARG A 219 -2.29 9.47 -7.97
C ARG A 219 -3.26 8.37 -7.52
N PHE A 220 -3.48 7.38 -8.35
CA PHE A 220 -4.26 6.20 -8.05
C PHE A 220 -3.35 4.98 -7.95
N PHE A 221 -3.12 4.47 -6.74
CA PHE A 221 -2.35 3.25 -6.48
C PHE A 221 -3.29 2.05 -6.46
N VAL A 222 -2.96 0.97 -7.14
CA VAL A 222 -3.86 -0.18 -7.25
C VAL A 222 -3.17 -1.50 -7.02
N HIS A 223 -3.67 -2.22 -6.02
CA HIS A 223 -3.66 -3.66 -5.99
C HIS A 223 -4.93 -4.12 -6.72
N VAL A 224 -4.72 -4.70 -7.91
CA VAL A 224 -5.78 -5.06 -8.85
C VAL A 224 -6.74 -6.12 -8.33
N ARG A 225 -7.87 -6.29 -9.02
CA ARG A 225 -8.93 -7.22 -8.60
C ARG A 225 -8.50 -8.69 -8.63
N SER A 226 -7.61 -9.00 -9.57
CA SER A 226 -7.01 -10.32 -9.73
C SER A 226 -5.55 -10.18 -10.10
N GLU A 227 -4.70 -10.94 -9.43
CA GLU A 227 -3.31 -11.15 -9.81
C GLU A 227 -3.10 -12.54 -10.44
N SER A 228 -4.17 -13.34 -10.57
CA SER A 228 -4.11 -14.73 -11.00
C SER A 228 -4.91 -14.96 -12.29
N ASP A 229 -5.93 -15.82 -12.26
CA ASP A 229 -6.61 -16.33 -13.47
C ASP A 229 -7.35 -15.24 -14.26
N ARG A 230 -7.61 -14.07 -13.65
CA ARG A 230 -8.28 -12.92 -14.26
C ARG A 230 -7.39 -11.67 -14.32
N VAL A 231 -6.07 -11.83 -14.24
CA VAL A 231 -5.12 -10.71 -14.17
C VAL A 231 -5.12 -9.81 -15.41
N VAL A 232 -5.39 -10.39 -16.59
CA VAL A 232 -5.51 -9.61 -17.83
C VAL A 232 -6.71 -8.69 -17.76
N GLU A 233 -7.89 -9.20 -17.41
CA GLU A 233 -9.11 -8.39 -17.28
C GLU A 233 -9.00 -7.36 -16.15
N ALA A 234 -8.34 -7.72 -15.05
CA ALA A 234 -8.08 -6.78 -13.96
C ALA A 234 -7.12 -5.65 -14.37
N THR A 235 -6.17 -5.95 -15.25
CA THR A 235 -5.27 -4.95 -15.85
C THR A 235 -6.01 -4.04 -16.82
N GLU A 236 -6.87 -4.61 -17.68
CA GLU A 236 -7.75 -3.85 -18.58
C GLU A 236 -8.67 -2.91 -17.80
N GLU A 237 -9.24 -3.36 -16.68
CA GLU A 237 -10.09 -2.57 -15.80
C GLU A 237 -9.37 -1.28 -15.34
N VAL A 238 -8.18 -1.40 -14.76
CA VAL A 238 -7.49 -0.25 -14.14
C VAL A 238 -6.86 0.69 -15.17
N ILE A 239 -6.40 0.16 -16.31
CA ILE A 239 -5.98 0.97 -17.45
C ILE A 239 -7.19 1.74 -18.00
N GLY A 240 -8.35 1.09 -18.12
CA GLY A 240 -9.60 1.72 -18.56
C GLY A 240 -10.05 2.85 -17.63
N VAL A 241 -9.97 2.65 -16.32
CA VAL A 241 -10.23 3.70 -15.32
C VAL A 241 -9.26 4.88 -15.49
N ALA A 242 -7.96 4.60 -15.62
CA ALA A 242 -6.94 5.64 -15.79
C ALA A 242 -7.13 6.45 -17.09
N ALA A 243 -7.39 5.77 -18.20
CA ALA A 243 -7.65 6.38 -19.50
C ALA A 243 -8.90 7.27 -19.48
N ARG A 244 -9.98 6.82 -18.84
CA ARG A 244 -11.25 7.56 -18.74
C ARG A 244 -11.18 8.79 -17.86
N THR A 245 -10.51 8.66 -16.71
CA THR A 245 -10.51 9.71 -15.65
C THR A 245 -9.31 10.66 -15.77
N GLY A 246 -8.27 10.27 -16.51
CA GLY A 246 -7.02 11.01 -16.60
C GLY A 246 -6.15 10.94 -15.32
N VAL A 247 -6.50 10.08 -14.35
CA VAL A 247 -5.71 9.91 -13.13
C VAL A 247 -4.37 9.26 -13.47
N HIS A 248 -3.29 9.67 -12.79
CA HIS A 248 -2.01 8.97 -12.86
C HIS A 248 -2.12 7.65 -12.10
N LEU A 249 -2.08 6.55 -12.84
CA LEU A 249 -2.07 5.18 -12.31
C LEU A 249 -0.68 4.78 -11.80
N HIS A 250 -0.64 4.26 -10.58
CA HIS A 250 0.49 3.50 -10.05
C HIS A 250 0.05 2.05 -9.85
N TYR A 251 0.50 1.15 -10.72
CA TYR A 251 0.22 -0.29 -10.62
C TYR A 251 1.14 -0.89 -9.57
N SER A 252 0.60 -1.11 -8.37
CA SER A 252 1.34 -1.68 -7.24
C SER A 252 1.74 -3.12 -7.51
N HIS A 253 2.99 -3.46 -7.17
CA HIS A 253 3.56 -4.81 -7.14
C HIS A 253 3.11 -5.73 -8.29
N ILE A 254 3.14 -5.20 -9.53
CA ILE A 254 2.64 -5.86 -10.74
C ILE A 254 3.20 -7.29 -10.88
N LYS A 255 2.31 -8.28 -11.00
CA LYS A 255 2.68 -9.70 -11.08
C LYS A 255 1.59 -10.56 -11.72
N ALA A 256 1.96 -11.78 -12.11
CA ALA A 256 1.05 -12.86 -12.47
C ALA A 256 1.28 -14.06 -11.53
N ALA A 257 0.34 -14.30 -10.62
CA ALA A 257 0.36 -15.32 -9.58
C ALA A 257 -0.26 -16.64 -10.08
N GLY A 258 0.33 -17.76 -9.63
CA GLY A 258 -0.04 -19.10 -10.06
C GLY A 258 0.76 -19.56 -11.28
N ARG A 259 1.24 -20.81 -11.21
CA ARG A 259 2.13 -21.39 -12.25
C ARG A 259 1.52 -21.36 -13.65
N ALA A 260 0.20 -21.54 -13.74
CA ALA A 260 -0.54 -21.46 -15.00
C ALA A 260 -0.50 -20.05 -15.63
N ASN A 261 -0.34 -19.01 -14.80
CA ASN A 261 -0.42 -17.61 -15.19
C ASN A 261 0.96 -16.97 -15.41
N TRP A 262 2.07 -17.63 -15.04
CA TRP A 262 3.42 -17.06 -15.23
C TRP A 262 3.71 -16.53 -16.64
N PRO A 263 3.28 -17.20 -17.74
CA PRO A 263 3.46 -16.66 -19.09
C PRO A 263 2.76 -15.31 -19.33
N LEU A 264 1.76 -14.95 -18.52
CA LEU A 264 1.06 -13.67 -18.64
C LEU A 264 1.91 -12.49 -18.15
N GLY A 265 3.01 -12.70 -17.42
CA GLY A 265 3.86 -11.61 -16.92
C GLY A 265 4.36 -10.68 -18.04
N GLU A 266 4.85 -11.24 -19.14
CA GLU A 266 5.26 -10.45 -20.33
C GLU A 266 4.07 -9.69 -20.93
N ARG A 267 2.90 -10.36 -20.99
CA ARG A 267 1.68 -9.76 -21.51
C ARG A 267 1.23 -8.53 -20.70
N LEU A 268 1.37 -8.56 -19.38
CA LEU A 268 1.01 -7.41 -18.54
C LEU A 268 1.89 -6.20 -18.82
N VAL A 269 3.20 -6.42 -19.01
CA VAL A 269 4.15 -5.35 -19.38
C VAL A 269 3.79 -4.75 -20.74
N GLU A 270 3.52 -5.60 -21.74
CA GLU A 270 3.08 -5.14 -23.07
C GLU A 270 1.81 -4.28 -23.01
N MET A 271 0.84 -4.66 -22.17
CA MET A 271 -0.40 -3.90 -21.99
C MET A 271 -0.14 -2.53 -21.35
N VAL A 272 0.73 -2.46 -20.35
CA VAL A 272 1.13 -1.20 -19.72
C VAL A 272 1.88 -0.31 -20.70
N ASP A 273 2.85 -0.85 -21.44
CA ASP A 273 3.61 -0.11 -22.46
C ASP A 273 2.71 0.43 -23.57
N ALA A 274 1.74 -0.38 -24.04
CA ALA A 274 0.76 0.05 -25.04
C ALA A 274 -0.12 1.19 -24.51
N ALA A 275 -0.61 1.09 -23.28
CA ALA A 275 -1.42 2.14 -22.67
C ALA A 275 -0.62 3.44 -22.44
N ILE A 276 0.65 3.34 -22.05
CA ILE A 276 1.56 4.51 -21.96
C ILE A 276 1.75 5.15 -23.33
N ALA A 277 1.97 4.36 -24.39
CA ALA A 277 2.09 4.86 -25.76
C ALA A 277 0.80 5.54 -26.26
N ASP A 278 -0.36 5.08 -25.79
CA ASP A 278 -1.67 5.68 -26.06
C ASP A 278 -1.99 6.91 -25.18
N GLY A 279 -1.05 7.31 -24.31
CA GLY A 279 -1.12 8.56 -23.53
C GLY A 279 -1.64 8.42 -22.11
N VAL A 280 -1.86 7.19 -21.62
CA VAL A 280 -2.22 6.96 -20.21
C VAL A 280 -0.98 7.14 -19.33
N THR A 281 -1.10 7.91 -18.25
CA THR A 281 0.03 8.09 -17.32
C THR A 281 0.08 6.91 -16.35
N ILE A 282 1.04 6.00 -16.55
CA ILE A 282 1.21 4.80 -15.73
C ILE A 282 2.64 4.73 -15.18
N THR A 283 2.73 4.34 -13.92
CA THR A 283 3.97 3.89 -13.27
C THR A 283 3.68 2.57 -12.55
N SER A 284 4.70 1.81 -12.17
CA SER A 284 4.52 0.57 -11.42
C SER A 284 5.69 0.32 -10.49
N ASP A 285 5.49 -0.57 -9.53
CA ASP A 285 6.53 -1.10 -8.67
C ASP A 285 6.50 -2.63 -8.63
N VAL A 286 7.58 -3.23 -8.15
CA VAL A 286 7.69 -4.66 -7.84
C VAL A 286 8.55 -4.84 -6.60
N HIS A 287 8.31 -5.91 -5.85
CA HIS A 287 9.27 -6.41 -4.87
C HIS A 287 10.10 -7.55 -5.49
N PRO A 288 11.43 -7.62 -5.25
CA PRO A 288 12.32 -8.56 -5.93
C PRO A 288 12.28 -9.97 -5.31
N TYR A 289 11.08 -10.53 -5.14
CA TYR A 289 10.82 -11.83 -4.55
C TYR A 289 9.72 -12.56 -5.33
N THR A 290 9.83 -13.87 -5.39
CA THR A 290 8.85 -14.74 -6.09
C THR A 290 7.68 -15.17 -5.20
N ALA A 291 7.52 -14.56 -4.03
CA ALA A 291 6.47 -14.88 -3.06
C ALA A 291 5.82 -13.58 -2.56
N GLY A 292 4.49 -13.58 -2.52
CA GLY A 292 3.71 -12.53 -1.84
C GLY A 292 3.51 -12.85 -0.36
N SER A 293 3.00 -11.87 0.38
CA SER A 293 2.62 -12.02 1.79
C SER A 293 1.45 -11.11 2.10
N THR A 294 0.36 -11.65 2.63
CA THR A 294 -0.84 -10.89 2.99
C THR A 294 -1.59 -11.58 4.14
N THR A 295 -2.73 -11.03 4.53
CA THR A 295 -3.59 -11.56 5.60
C THR A 295 -4.20 -12.91 5.23
N ALA A 296 -4.38 -13.80 6.20
CA ALA A 296 -4.94 -15.14 5.96
C ALA A 296 -6.43 -15.14 5.54
N THR A 297 -7.12 -14.01 5.67
CA THR A 297 -8.54 -13.87 5.28
C THR A 297 -8.76 -14.00 3.78
N VAL A 298 -7.72 -13.81 2.95
CA VAL A 298 -7.78 -14.01 1.49
C VAL A 298 -8.09 -15.45 1.07
N LEU A 299 -7.88 -16.42 1.97
CA LEU A 299 -8.24 -17.82 1.75
C LEU A 299 -9.76 -18.06 1.83
N LEU A 300 -10.52 -17.07 2.31
CA LEU A 300 -11.97 -17.14 2.42
C LEU A 300 -12.59 -16.44 1.21
N PRO A 301 -13.60 -17.06 0.56
CA PRO A 301 -14.39 -16.36 -0.45
C PRO A 301 -15.00 -15.07 0.13
N PRO A 302 -15.09 -13.97 -0.64
CA PRO A 302 -15.49 -12.66 -0.12
C PRO A 302 -16.76 -12.66 0.73
N TRP A 303 -17.80 -13.41 0.33
CA TRP A 303 -19.08 -13.51 1.06
C TRP A 303 -18.95 -14.00 2.51
N MET A 304 -17.86 -14.70 2.85
CA MET A 304 -17.58 -15.09 4.24
C MET A 304 -17.30 -13.88 5.14
N LEU A 305 -16.77 -12.80 4.57
CA LEU A 305 -16.31 -11.60 5.27
C LEU A 305 -17.33 -10.44 5.27
N GLU A 306 -18.45 -10.60 4.57
CA GLU A 306 -19.55 -9.63 4.56
C GLU A 306 -20.07 -9.36 5.97
N GLY A 307 -20.32 -8.09 6.32
CA GLY A 307 -20.77 -7.72 7.66
C GLY A 307 -19.66 -7.75 8.72
N GLY A 308 -18.41 -7.94 8.31
CA GLY A 308 -17.24 -7.78 9.16
C GLY A 308 -16.94 -8.98 10.06
N ARG A 309 -16.13 -8.74 11.09
CA ARG A 309 -15.49 -9.77 11.90
C ARG A 309 -16.46 -10.74 12.56
N GLU A 310 -17.46 -10.22 13.28
CA GLU A 310 -18.40 -11.06 14.04
C GLU A 310 -19.24 -11.94 13.12
N ALA A 311 -19.71 -11.40 11.99
CA ALA A 311 -20.44 -12.16 10.99
C ALA A 311 -19.56 -13.23 10.33
N ALA A 312 -18.28 -12.92 10.06
CA ALA A 312 -17.32 -13.89 9.54
C ALA A 312 -17.07 -15.04 10.52
N LEU A 313 -16.92 -14.74 11.82
CA LEU A 313 -16.77 -15.75 12.87
C LEU A 313 -18.02 -16.63 12.99
N ALA A 314 -19.22 -16.05 12.93
CA ALA A 314 -20.47 -16.80 12.94
C ALA A 314 -20.59 -17.75 11.73
N ARG A 315 -20.25 -17.28 10.52
CA ARG A 315 -20.22 -18.13 9.31
C ARG A 315 -19.16 -19.23 9.42
N LEU A 316 -17.98 -18.93 9.98
CA LEU A 316 -16.95 -19.94 10.23
C LEU A 316 -17.39 -20.99 11.26
N ALA A 317 -18.27 -20.64 12.20
CA ALA A 317 -18.84 -21.58 13.17
C ALA A 317 -19.92 -22.49 12.56
N ASP A 318 -20.61 -22.05 11.50
CA ASP A 318 -21.65 -22.82 10.81
C ASP A 318 -21.06 -23.93 9.89
N PRO A 319 -21.38 -25.22 10.14
CA PRO A 319 -20.95 -26.33 9.28
C PRO A 319 -21.39 -26.20 7.81
N ALA A 320 -22.58 -25.67 7.54
CA ALA A 320 -23.11 -25.54 6.18
C ALA A 320 -22.32 -24.47 5.40
N ALA A 321 -22.11 -23.31 6.01
CA ALA A 321 -21.26 -22.26 5.45
C ALA A 321 -19.82 -22.76 5.20
N ARG A 322 -19.20 -23.47 6.14
CA ARG A 322 -17.88 -24.08 5.94
C ARG A 322 -17.85 -25.09 4.79
N ALA A 323 -18.87 -25.94 4.67
CA ALA A 323 -18.95 -26.91 3.58
C ALA A 323 -19.03 -26.22 2.21
N ARG A 324 -19.85 -25.15 2.11
CA ARG A 324 -19.94 -24.31 0.91
C ARG A 324 -18.61 -23.63 0.59
N ALA A 325 -17.98 -22.98 1.56
CA ALA A 325 -16.70 -22.29 1.36
C ALA A 325 -15.59 -23.28 0.94
N ARG A 326 -15.54 -24.46 1.55
CA ARG A 326 -14.59 -25.53 1.15
C ARG A 326 -14.86 -26.01 -0.26
N HIS A 327 -16.12 -26.20 -0.64
CA HIS A 327 -16.46 -26.59 -2.01
C HIS A 327 -15.99 -25.52 -3.01
N GLN A 328 -16.23 -24.24 -2.70
CA GLN A 328 -15.74 -23.14 -3.52
C GLN A 328 -14.22 -23.18 -3.63
N LEU A 329 -13.50 -23.19 -2.51
CA LEU A 329 -12.04 -23.19 -2.45
C LEU A 329 -11.39 -24.28 -3.32
N LEU A 330 -12.04 -25.44 -3.43
CA LEU A 330 -11.52 -26.58 -4.19
C LEU A 330 -11.89 -26.58 -5.67
N ASN A 331 -12.88 -25.81 -6.11
CA ASN A 331 -13.47 -25.96 -7.45
C ASN A 331 -13.66 -24.65 -8.23
N ASP A 332 -13.50 -23.49 -7.60
CA ASP A 332 -13.73 -22.19 -8.23
C ASP A 332 -12.45 -21.35 -8.20
N THR A 333 -12.01 -20.91 -9.37
CA THR A 333 -10.83 -20.08 -9.56
C THR A 333 -11.13 -18.75 -10.23
N THR A 334 -12.41 -18.44 -10.45
CA THR A 334 -12.82 -17.31 -11.30
C THR A 334 -13.76 -16.31 -10.63
N SER A 335 -14.51 -16.71 -9.59
CA SER A 335 -15.40 -15.77 -8.89
C SER A 335 -14.72 -14.94 -7.80
N TRP A 336 -13.51 -15.35 -7.38
CA TRP A 336 -12.55 -14.56 -6.62
C TRP A 336 -11.15 -15.11 -6.86
N ASP A 337 -10.12 -14.33 -6.51
CA ASP A 337 -8.75 -14.81 -6.55
C ASP A 337 -8.52 -15.88 -5.50
N ASN A 338 -8.48 -17.13 -5.95
CA ASN A 338 -8.34 -18.28 -5.08
C ASN A 338 -6.87 -18.51 -4.72
N TRP A 339 -6.44 -17.85 -3.62
CA TRP A 339 -5.07 -17.91 -3.09
C TRP A 339 -4.59 -19.32 -2.75
N TRP A 340 -5.49 -20.25 -2.41
CA TRP A 340 -5.12 -21.65 -2.21
C TRP A 340 -4.78 -22.32 -3.55
N ALA A 341 -5.61 -22.09 -4.58
CA ALA A 341 -5.40 -22.70 -5.89
C ALA A 341 -4.10 -22.21 -6.56
N PHE A 342 -3.88 -20.89 -6.61
CA PHE A 342 -2.69 -20.35 -7.28
C PHE A 342 -1.40 -20.45 -6.44
N SER A 343 -1.49 -20.90 -5.18
CA SER A 343 -0.33 -21.22 -4.33
C SER A 343 0.03 -22.72 -4.34
N ASP A 344 -0.37 -23.48 -5.36
CA ASP A 344 -0.14 -24.93 -5.45
C ASP A 344 -0.71 -25.68 -4.21
N GLY A 345 -1.85 -25.20 -3.69
CA GLY A 345 -2.51 -25.74 -2.50
C GLY A 345 -1.85 -25.33 -1.18
N TRP A 346 -1.89 -26.22 -0.18
CA TRP A 346 -1.35 -25.93 1.15
C TRP A 346 0.18 -25.90 1.20
N ASP A 347 0.85 -26.57 0.25
CA ASP A 347 2.30 -26.70 0.25
C ASP A 347 3.01 -25.38 -0.08
N GLY A 348 2.39 -24.54 -0.91
CA GLY A 348 2.90 -23.19 -1.22
C GLY A 348 2.43 -22.10 -0.26
N LEU A 349 1.64 -22.45 0.77
CA LEU A 349 1.25 -21.52 1.82
C LEU A 349 2.16 -21.63 3.05
N ARG A 350 2.48 -20.47 3.63
CA ARG A 350 3.23 -20.34 4.89
C ARG A 350 2.51 -19.35 5.79
N ILE A 351 2.36 -19.71 7.05
CA ILE A 351 1.80 -18.80 8.06
C ILE A 351 2.98 -18.12 8.76
N ALA A 352 3.12 -16.82 8.54
CA ALA A 352 4.05 -16.01 9.32
C ALA A 352 3.37 -15.60 10.64
N GLY A 353 3.77 -16.24 11.73
CA GLY A 353 3.29 -15.95 13.08
C GLY A 353 4.23 -16.57 14.11
N GLY A 354 4.67 -15.77 15.09
CA GLY A 354 5.62 -16.21 16.11
C GLY A 354 5.10 -17.37 16.97
N ALA A 355 6.01 -18.30 17.26
CA ALA A 355 5.89 -19.24 18.37
C ALA A 355 6.05 -18.52 19.72
#